data_AF-A0A6B2GAF4-F1
#
_entry.id   AF-A0A6B2GAF4-F1
#
_cell.length_a   1.000
_cell.length_b   1.000
_cell.length_c   1.000
_cell.angle_alpha   90.00
_cell.angle_beta   90.00
_cell.angle_gamma   90.00
#
_symmetry.space_group_name_H-M   'P 1'
#
loop_
_entity.id
_entity.type
_entity.pdbx_description
1 polymer ?
#
loop_
_entity_poly.entity_id
_entity_poly.type
_entity_poly.pdbx_seq_one_letter_code
_entity_poly.pdbx_strand_id
1 'polypeptide(L)'
;LALCNNQLVLTYFKLCSSLDKTPNSTLFSVVFLLKVWLYQNHLKGIASNQMNSYALIIMIIYFFQNQNYLPSLQKPNSLWLKHPLTTENFSSNTIEGWDCCFVNDLTIFHEYFVRPNLLTIIKRIFIFYTKEFD
;
A
#
# COMPACT_ATOMS: atom_id res chain seq x y z
N LEU A 1 -5.45 -1.48 20.20
CA LEU A 1 -6.01 -0.77 19.02
C LEU A 1 -5.03 0.12 18.25
N ALA A 2 -4.81 1.40 18.58
CA ALA A 2 -4.07 2.33 17.70
C ALA A 2 -2.64 1.85 17.34
N LEU A 3 -1.93 1.29 18.32
CA LEU A 3 -0.58 0.73 18.11
C LEU A 3 -0.60 -0.53 17.22
N CYS A 4 -1.57 -1.42 17.42
CA CYS A 4 -1.77 -2.62 16.60
C CYS A 4 -2.08 -2.26 15.14
N ASN A 5 -2.98 -1.29 14.91
CA ASN A 5 -3.34 -0.84 13.56
C ASN A 5 -2.12 -0.23 12.83
N ASN A 6 -1.33 0.58 13.54
CA ASN A 6 -0.10 1.14 12.99
C ASN A 6 0.91 0.04 12.63
N GLN A 7 1.10 -0.96 13.49
CA GLN A 7 1.98 -2.09 13.21
C GLN A 7 1.49 -2.94 12.04
N LEU A 8 0.18 -3.17 11.94
CA LEU A 8 -0.43 -3.93 10.86
C LEU A 8 -0.20 -3.23 9.50
N VAL A 9 -0.50 -1.94 9.41
CA VAL A 9 -0.31 -1.17 8.17
C VAL A 9 1.16 -1.03 7.81
N LEU A 10 2.05 -0.86 8.78
CA LEU A 10 3.49 -0.81 8.51
C LEU A 10 4.03 -2.17 8.02
N THR A 11 3.55 -3.28 8.59
CA THR A 11 3.93 -4.62 8.15
C THR A 11 3.42 -4.87 6.73
N TYR A 12 2.15 -4.57 6.48
CA TYR A 12 1.54 -4.68 5.15
C TYR A 12 2.27 -3.82 4.11
N PHE A 13 2.56 -2.57 4.47
CA PHE A 13 3.30 -1.63 3.62
C PHE A 13 4.72 -2.12 3.29
N LYS A 14 5.42 -2.70 4.27
CA LYS A 14 6.75 -3.29 4.04
C LYS A 14 6.68 -4.44 3.06
N LEU A 15 5.74 -5.37 3.24
CA LEU A 15 5.53 -6.49 2.31
C LEU A 15 5.21 -6.01 0.89
N CYS A 16 4.31 -5.02 0.77
CA CYS A 16 4.00 -4.40 -0.52
C CYS A 16 5.23 -3.75 -1.16
N SER A 17 6.06 -3.10 -0.35
CA SER A 17 7.30 -2.48 -0.82
C SER A 17 8.34 -3.52 -1.23
N SER A 18 8.33 -4.70 -0.62
CA SER A 18 9.22 -5.82 -0.96
C SER A 18 8.83 -6.56 -2.24
N LEU A 19 7.57 -6.48 -2.68
CA LEU A 19 7.17 -6.91 -4.02
C LEU A 19 7.84 -6.05 -5.11
N ASP A 20 8.14 -4.80 -4.78
CA ASP A 20 8.90 -3.91 -5.64
C ASP A 20 10.39 -4.19 -5.51
N LYS A 21 10.93 -5.04 -6.38
CA LYS A 21 12.35 -5.42 -6.40
C LYS A 21 13.31 -4.31 -6.90
N THR A 22 12.82 -3.09 -7.16
CA THR A 22 13.69 -1.98 -7.56
C THR A 22 14.57 -1.52 -6.39
N PRO A 23 15.82 -1.06 -6.63
CA PRO A 23 16.75 -0.67 -5.57
C PRO A 23 16.21 0.45 -4.67
N ASN A 24 15.31 1.28 -5.21
CA ASN A 24 14.48 2.21 -4.45
C ASN A 24 13.02 1.87 -4.73
N SER A 25 12.37 1.18 -3.79
CA SER A 25 10.95 0.84 -3.90
C SER A 25 10.14 2.09 -4.25
N THR A 26 9.47 2.06 -5.41
CA THR A 26 8.66 3.16 -5.94
C THR A 26 7.56 3.54 -4.95
N LEU A 27 6.97 2.54 -4.29
CA LEU A 27 5.95 2.74 -3.27
C LEU A 27 6.51 3.55 -2.07
N PHE A 28 7.72 3.20 -1.61
CA PHE A 28 8.40 3.94 -0.55
C PHE A 28 8.72 5.38 -0.97
N SER A 29 9.25 5.57 -2.17
CA SER A 29 9.54 6.90 -2.71
C SER A 29 8.29 7.77 -2.80
N VAL A 30 7.15 7.22 -3.24
CA VAL A 30 5.86 7.93 -3.30
C VAL A 30 5.41 8.36 -1.90
N VAL A 31 5.41 7.44 -0.93
CA VAL A 31 5.01 7.76 0.45
C VAL A 31 5.89 8.86 1.03
N PHE A 32 7.21 8.78 0.82
CA PHE A 32 8.14 9.78 1.30
C PHE A 32 7.85 11.16 0.70
N LEU A 33 7.73 11.26 -0.63
CA LEU A 33 7.47 12.52 -1.32
C LEU A 33 6.14 13.15 -0.90
N LEU A 34 5.08 12.35 -0.80
CA LEU A 34 3.76 12.85 -0.37
C LEU A 34 3.74 13.27 1.10
N LYS A 35 4.51 12.60 1.98
CA LYS A 35 4.70 13.06 3.37
C LYS A 35 5.37 14.42 3.43
N VAL A 36 6.41 14.64 2.62
CA VAL A 36 7.11 15.94 2.53
C VAL A 36 6.16 17.00 1.98
N TRP A 37 5.44 16.70 0.90
CA TRP A 37 4.47 17.61 0.31
C TRP A 37 3.36 18.00 1.29
N LEU A 38 2.75 17.04 2.00
CA LEU A 38 1.74 17.34 3.02
C LEU A 38 2.28 18.23 4.14
N TYR A 39 3.51 17.98 4.58
CA TYR A 39 4.16 18.79 5.60
C TYR A 39 4.38 20.23 5.12
N GLN A 40 4.91 20.41 3.90
CA GLN A 40 5.14 21.72 3.29
C GLN A 40 3.85 22.52 3.06
N ASN A 41 2.73 21.83 2.83
CA ASN A 41 1.42 22.47 2.60
C ASN A 41 0.56 22.57 3.88
N HIS A 42 1.13 22.33 5.07
CA HIS A 42 0.42 22.38 6.36
C HIS A 42 -0.80 21.44 6.48
N LEU A 43 -0.86 20.41 5.63
CA LEU A 43 -1.90 19.38 5.64
C LEU A 43 -1.61 18.24 6.63
N LYS A 44 -0.42 18.28 7.26
CA LYS A 44 0.05 17.32 8.27
C LYS A 44 0.12 17.98 9.66
N GLY A 45 -0.50 17.36 10.66
CA GLY A 45 -0.33 17.71 12.08
C GLY A 45 -1.32 16.97 12.99
N ILE A 46 -1.43 17.45 14.24
CA ILE A 46 -2.13 16.77 15.36
C ILE A 46 -3.60 17.22 15.46
N ALA A 47 -3.98 18.30 14.79
CA ALA A 47 -5.37 18.75 14.78
C ALA A 47 -6.24 17.67 14.09
N SER A 48 -7.45 17.46 14.61
CA SER A 48 -8.39 16.40 14.18
C SER A 48 -8.69 16.38 12.68
N ASN A 49 -8.42 17.47 11.97
CA ASN A 49 -8.71 17.64 10.54
C ASN A 49 -7.48 17.44 9.62
N GLN A 50 -6.33 17.00 10.16
CA GLN A 50 -5.11 16.82 9.38
C GLN A 50 -4.86 15.34 9.05
N MET A 51 -4.32 15.09 7.85
CA MET A 51 -4.06 13.72 7.40
C MET A 51 -2.85 13.15 8.15
N ASN A 52 -3.09 12.10 8.94
CA ASN A 52 -2.01 11.39 9.62
C ASN A 52 -1.26 10.46 8.64
N SER A 53 -0.06 10.03 9.02
CA SER A 53 0.78 9.19 8.15
C SER A 53 0.18 7.82 7.86
N TYR A 54 -0.67 7.31 8.74
CA TYR A 54 -1.37 6.04 8.57
C TYR A 54 -2.39 6.13 7.43
N ALA A 55 -3.26 7.15 7.45
CA ALA A 55 -4.27 7.41 6.44
C ALA A 55 -3.63 7.63 5.05
N LEU A 56 -2.54 8.41 5.00
CA LEU A 56 -1.80 8.62 3.75
C LEU A 56 -1.28 7.29 3.17
N ILE A 57 -0.70 6.42 4.01
CA ILE A 57 -0.18 5.12 3.54
C ILE A 57 -1.32 4.27 2.96
N ILE A 58 -2.47 4.20 3.64
CA ILE A 58 -3.64 3.47 3.16
C ILE A 58 -4.11 4.03 1.81
N MET A 59 -4.24 5.35 1.67
CA MET A 59 -4.62 5.97 0.41
C MET A 59 -3.64 5.65 -0.71
N ILE A 60 -2.34 5.68 -0.44
CA ILE A 60 -1.34 5.35 -1.48
C ILE A 60 -1.47 3.87 -1.86
N ILE A 61 -1.58 2.95 -0.90
CA ILE A 61 -1.78 1.52 -1.17
C ILE A 61 -3.05 1.30 -2.00
N TYR A 62 -4.15 1.94 -1.61
CA TYR A 62 -5.43 1.86 -2.32
C TYR A 62 -5.30 2.33 -3.76
N PHE A 63 -4.68 3.48 -4.00
CA PHE A 63 -4.40 3.99 -5.35
C PHE A 63 -3.59 2.99 -6.17
N PHE A 64 -2.51 2.44 -5.60
CA PHE A 64 -1.65 1.47 -6.30
C PHE A 64 -2.42 0.20 -6.67
N GLN A 65 -3.31 -0.28 -5.79
CA GLN A 65 -4.16 -1.43 -6.05
C GLN A 65 -5.21 -1.13 -7.12
N ASN A 66 -5.87 0.03 -7.05
CA ASN A 66 -6.90 0.43 -8.01
C ASN A 66 -6.34 0.59 -9.44
N GLN A 67 -5.11 1.08 -9.56
CA GLN A 67 -4.44 1.21 -10.87
C GLN A 67 -3.75 -0.09 -11.34
N ASN A 68 -3.91 -1.21 -10.60
CA ASN A 68 -3.22 -2.46 -10.87
C ASN A 68 -1.68 -2.33 -10.93
N TYR A 69 -1.09 -1.45 -10.12
CA TYR A 69 0.36 -1.35 -9.97
C TYR A 69 0.89 -2.26 -8.85
N LEU A 70 0.01 -2.71 -7.96
CA LEU A 70 0.34 -3.53 -6.81
C LEU A 70 -0.83 -4.48 -6.54
N PRO A 71 -0.59 -5.77 -6.26
CA PRO A 71 -1.66 -6.67 -5.85
C PRO A 71 -2.19 -6.34 -4.44
N SER A 72 -3.41 -6.80 -4.14
CA SER A 72 -3.85 -6.94 -2.75
C SER A 72 -3.19 -8.17 -2.13
N LEU A 73 -2.65 -8.03 -0.91
CA LEU A 73 -2.12 -9.17 -0.15
C LEU A 73 -3.21 -9.88 0.66
N GLN A 74 -4.36 -9.23 0.91
CA GLN A 74 -5.50 -9.87 1.59
C GLN A 74 -6.34 -10.71 0.63
N LYS A 75 -6.58 -10.18 -0.57
CA LYS A 75 -7.35 -10.85 -1.62
C LYS A 75 -6.64 -10.66 -2.97
N PRO A 76 -5.50 -11.36 -3.19
CA PRO A 76 -4.81 -11.31 -4.46
C PRO A 76 -5.72 -11.76 -5.60
N ASN A 77 -5.77 -10.98 -6.68
CA ASN A 77 -6.44 -11.44 -7.90
C ASN A 77 -5.56 -12.54 -8.55
N SER A 78 -6.19 -13.59 -9.07
CA SER A 78 -5.51 -14.75 -9.68
C SER A 78 -4.52 -14.37 -10.78
N LEU A 79 -4.73 -13.25 -11.47
CA LEU A 79 -3.81 -12.72 -12.49
C LEU A 79 -2.41 -12.40 -11.93
N TRP A 80 -2.30 -12.16 -10.62
CA TRP A 80 -1.05 -11.82 -9.97
C TRP A 80 -0.26 -13.04 -9.47
N LEU A 81 -0.89 -14.22 -9.45
CA LEU A 81 -0.39 -15.40 -8.77
C LEU A 81 0.20 -16.41 -9.75
N LYS A 82 1.40 -16.92 -9.44
CA LYS A 82 2.03 -18.04 -10.15
C LYS A 82 1.27 -19.36 -9.93
N HIS A 83 0.69 -19.51 -8.74
CA HIS A 83 0.01 -20.73 -8.29
C HIS A 83 -1.23 -20.38 -7.46
N PRO A 84 -2.23 -21.30 -7.35
CA PRO A 84 -3.39 -21.10 -6.49
C PRO A 84 -2.98 -20.85 -5.03
N LEU A 85 -3.72 -19.98 -4.35
CA LEU A 85 -3.52 -19.73 -2.92
C LEU A 85 -3.93 -20.94 -2.10
N THR A 86 -3.12 -21.24 -1.09
CA THR A 86 -3.45 -22.19 -0.02
C THR A 86 -3.50 -21.44 1.31
N THR A 87 -4.14 -22.03 2.31
CA THR A 87 -4.26 -21.44 3.66
C THR A 87 -2.91 -21.20 4.33
N GLU A 88 -1.88 -21.95 3.95
CA GLU A 88 -0.51 -21.81 4.48
C GLU A 88 0.20 -20.54 3.98
N ASN A 89 -0.27 -19.93 2.89
CA ASN A 89 0.31 -18.70 2.34
C ASN A 89 -0.08 -17.45 3.14
N PHE A 90 -1.04 -17.57 4.06
CA PHE A 90 -1.55 -16.45 4.86
C PHE A 90 -0.94 -16.46 6.25
N SER A 91 -0.67 -15.26 6.76
CA SER A 91 -0.41 -15.06 8.18
C SER A 91 -1.64 -15.43 9.02
N SER A 92 -1.45 -16.02 10.19
CA SER A 92 -2.52 -16.34 11.14
C SER A 92 -2.71 -15.19 12.15
N ASN A 93 -3.33 -14.09 11.71
CA ASN A 93 -3.50 -12.90 12.53
C ASN A 93 -4.98 -12.52 12.69
N THR A 94 -5.54 -12.75 13.87
CA THR A 94 -6.82 -12.17 14.29
C THR A 94 -6.59 -11.13 15.38
N ILE A 95 -7.05 -9.90 15.18
CA ILE A 95 -6.91 -8.82 16.16
C ILE A 95 -8.31 -8.37 16.59
N GLU A 96 -8.64 -8.58 17.86
CA GLU A 96 -9.93 -8.16 18.44
C GLU A 96 -11.15 -8.65 17.62
N GLY A 97 -11.09 -9.88 17.11
CA GLY A 97 -12.15 -10.49 16.31
C GLY A 97 -12.16 -10.12 14.82
N TRP A 98 -11.27 -9.22 14.38
CA TRP A 98 -11.08 -8.90 12.96
C TRP A 98 -10.06 -9.81 12.32
N ASP A 99 -10.41 -10.35 11.15
CA ASP A 99 -9.48 -11.06 10.29
C ASP A 99 -8.46 -10.07 9.68
N CYS A 100 -7.23 -10.17 10.16
CA CYS A 100 -6.10 -9.36 9.72
C CYS A 100 -5.08 -10.19 8.93
N CYS A 101 -5.50 -11.35 8.42
CA CYS A 101 -4.65 -12.24 7.64
C CYS A 101 -4.37 -11.64 6.26
N PHE A 102 -3.10 -11.68 5.85
CA PHE A 102 -2.68 -11.39 4.49
C PHE A 102 -1.50 -12.29 4.11
N VAL A 103 -1.28 -12.42 2.81
CA VAL A 103 -0.17 -13.18 2.24
C VAL A 103 1.17 -12.63 2.75
N ASN A 104 1.98 -13.50 3.34
CA ASN A 104 3.32 -13.19 3.82
C ASN A 104 4.42 -13.74 2.90
N ASP A 105 4.13 -14.84 2.19
CA ASP A 105 5.02 -15.40 1.18
C ASP A 105 4.84 -14.68 -0.16
N LEU A 106 5.78 -13.79 -0.47
CA LEU A 106 5.74 -13.00 -1.70
C LEU A 106 6.21 -13.78 -2.94
N THR A 107 6.76 -14.99 -2.78
CA THR A 107 7.29 -15.78 -3.90
C THR A 107 6.20 -16.25 -4.84
N ILE A 108 4.96 -16.34 -4.34
CA ILE A 108 3.77 -16.75 -5.09
C ILE A 108 3.34 -15.74 -6.15
N PHE A 109 3.81 -14.49 -6.07
CA PHE A 109 3.46 -13.45 -7.03
C PHE A 109 4.38 -13.47 -8.26
N HIS A 110 3.83 -13.11 -9.41
CA HIS A 110 4.62 -12.83 -10.60
C HIS A 110 5.57 -11.64 -10.37
N GLU A 111 6.75 -11.69 -10.98
CA GLU A 111 7.80 -10.67 -10.77
C GLU A 111 7.65 -9.45 -11.67
N TYR A 112 6.81 -9.54 -12.70
CA TYR A 112 6.73 -8.52 -13.73
C TYR A 112 5.64 -7.50 -13.43
N PHE A 113 6.07 -6.31 -13.01
CA PHE A 113 5.20 -5.17 -12.72
C PHE A 113 5.48 -4.08 -13.75
N VAL A 114 4.65 -3.96 -14.79
CA VAL A 114 4.71 -2.78 -15.65
C VAL A 114 4.15 -1.61 -14.87
N ARG A 115 5.03 -0.68 -14.47
CA ARG A 115 4.64 0.53 -13.74
C ARG A 115 5.21 1.76 -14.42
N PRO A 116 4.47 2.88 -14.43
CA PRO A 116 5.02 4.16 -14.87
C PRO A 116 6.17 4.60 -13.96
N ASN A 117 6.99 5.53 -14.43
CA ASN A 117 8.01 6.15 -13.58
C ASN A 117 7.37 6.94 -12.42
N LEU A 118 8.18 7.24 -11.41
CA LEU A 118 7.76 7.92 -10.18
C LEU A 118 7.00 9.24 -10.43
N LEU A 119 7.47 10.08 -11.35
CA LEU A 119 6.83 11.36 -11.65
C LEU A 119 5.42 11.16 -12.22
N THR A 120 5.27 10.20 -13.15
CA THR A 120 3.96 9.85 -13.71
C THR A 120 3.01 9.33 -12.63
N ILE A 121 3.51 8.49 -11.72
CA ILE A 121 2.72 7.99 -10.59
C ILE A 121 2.24 9.14 -9.70
N ILE A 122 3.13 10.05 -9.32
CA ILE A 122 2.77 11.21 -8.48
C ILE A 122 1.69 12.06 -9.16
N LYS A 123 1.84 12.39 -10.45
CA LYS A 123 0.81 13.11 -11.22
C LYS A 123 -0.51 12.37 -11.21
N ARG A 124 -0.49 11.05 -11.42
CA ARG A 124 -1.70 10.22 -11.46
C ARG A 124 -2.39 10.15 -10.10
N ILE A 125 -1.65 10.13 -8.98
CA ILE A 125 -2.23 10.19 -7.63
C ILE A 125 -3.05 11.47 -7.44
N PHE A 126 -2.48 12.63 -7.78
CA PHE A 126 -3.21 13.89 -7.64
C PHE A 126 -4.45 13.93 -8.53
N ILE A 127 -4.35 13.46 -9.78
CA ILE A 127 -5.51 13.38 -10.68
C ILE A 127 -6.59 12.47 -10.08
N PHE A 128 -6.21 11.26 -9.64
CA PHE A 128 -7.13 10.27 -9.10
C PHE A 128 -7.93 10.84 -7.92
N TYR A 129 -7.25 11.36 -6.90
CA TYR A 129 -7.92 11.87 -5.70
C TYR A 129 -8.63 13.22 -5.87
N THR A 130 -8.43 13.90 -7.00
CA THR A 130 -9.12 15.17 -7.29
C THR A 130 -10.31 14.98 -8.23
N LYS A 131 -10.29 13.96 -9.09
CA LYS A 131 -11.24 13.83 -10.22
C LYS A 131 -11.91 12.46 -10.38
N GLU A 132 -11.34 11.40 -9.81
CA GLU A 132 -11.78 10.01 -10.07
C GLU A 132 -12.28 9.31 -8.80
N PHE A 133 -11.88 9.78 -7.63
CA PHE A 133 -12.27 9.24 -6.34
C PHE A 133 -13.45 10.07 -5.79
N ASP A 134 -14.61 9.42 -5.63
CA ASP A 134 -15.86 9.99 -5.10
C ASP A 134 -15.90 9.98 -3.56
#